data_AF-Q0RAN0-F1
#
_entry.id   AF-Q0RAN0-F1
#
_cell.length_a   1.000
_cell.length_b   1.000
_cell.length_c   1.000
_cell.angle_alpha   90.00
_cell.angle_beta   90.00
_cell.angle_gamma   90.00
#
_symmetry.space_group_name_H-M   'P 1'
#
loop_
_entity.id
_entity.type
_entity.pdbx_description
1 polymer ?
#
loop_
_entity_poly.entity_id
_entity_poly.type
_entity_poly.pdbx_seq_one_letter_code
_entity_poly.pdbx_strand_id
1 'polypeptide(L)' 'MTSAHHTLDELAAQQRVRPVRSLAELALSEPLTNEEYADFLTAAMSARGGQLPQ' A
#
# COMPACT_ATOMS: atom_id res chain seq x y z
N MET A 1 20.30 2.32 -15.43
CA MET A 1 20.07 0.94 -14.96
C MET A 1 19.09 1.02 -13.81
N THR A 2 17.93 0.42 -14.02
CA THR A 2 16.69 0.48 -13.22
C THR A 2 16.84 -0.29 -11.91
N SER A 3 16.61 0.37 -10.78
CA SER A 3 16.23 -0.34 -9.54
C SER A 3 15.42 0.58 -8.65
N ALA A 4 14.18 0.85 -9.06
CA ALA A 4 13.17 1.45 -8.18
C ALA A 4 12.50 0.34 -7.36
N HIS A 5 13.27 -0.30 -6.47
CA HIS A 5 12.72 -1.14 -5.43
C HIS A 5 12.74 -0.34 -4.13
N HIS A 6 11.81 0.61 -4.00
CA HIS A 6 11.57 1.26 -2.72
C HIS A 6 11.04 0.24 -1.73
N THR A 7 11.68 0.12 -0.58
CA THR A 7 11.16 -0.71 0.51
C THR A 7 9.88 -0.08 1.06
N LEU A 8 8.96 -0.88 1.60
CA LEU A 8 7.70 -0.36 2.17
C LEU A 8 7.95 0.68 3.28
N ASP A 9 9.03 0.52 4.06
CA ASP A 9 9.42 1.48 5.09
C ASP A 9 9.90 2.82 4.51
N GLU A 10 10.61 2.82 3.37
CA GLU A 10 11.01 4.05 2.68
C GLU A 10 9.80 4.80 2.12
N LEU A 11 8.87 4.07 1.51
CA LEU A 11 7.62 4.65 1.00
C LEU A 11 6.79 5.25 2.14
N ALA A 12 6.73 4.54 3.27
CA ALA A 12 6.02 4.99 4.44
C ALA A 12 6.63 6.29 5.02
N ALA A 13 7.97 6.36 5.09
CA ALA A 13 8.69 7.55 5.52
C ALA A 13 8.46 8.75 4.58
N GLN A 14 8.45 8.54 3.27
CA GLN A 14 8.19 9.59 2.27
C GLN A 14 6.75 10.13 2.37
N GLN A 15 5.78 9.25 2.55
CA GLN A 15 4.37 9.62 2.64
C GLN A 15 3.93 10.02 4.06
N ARG A 16 4.85 10.07 5.03
CA ARG A 16 4.60 10.36 6.45
C ARG A 16 3.52 9.47 7.08
N VAL A 17 3.40 8.24 6.58
CA VAL A 17 2.51 7.21 7.14
C VAL A 17 3.35 6.23 7.94
N ARG A 18 2.81 5.75 9.06
CA ARG A 18 3.45 4.72 9.88
C ARG A 18 2.88 3.36 9.44
N PRO A 19 3.72 2.42 9.00
CA PRO A 19 3.22 1.10 8.62
C PRO A 19 2.69 0.39 9.87
N VAL A 20 1.58 -0.33 9.72
CA VAL A 20 1.01 -1.17 10.78
C VAL A 20 1.94 -2.35 11.01
N ARG A 21 2.39 -2.56 12.25
CA ARG A 21 3.41 -3.57 12.59
C ARG A 21 2.89 -4.74 13.41
N SER A 22 1.61 -4.72 13.84
CA SER A 22 1.01 -5.81 14.60
C SER A 22 -0.48 -6.00 14.30
N LEU A 23 -1.01 -7.19 14.60
CA LEU A 23 -2.43 -7.49 14.51
C LEU A 23 -3.27 -6.63 15.48
N ALA A 24 -2.71 -6.26 16.63
CA ALA A 24 -3.38 -5.37 17.59
C ALA A 24 -3.52 -3.93 17.04
N GLU A 25 -2.48 -3.42 16.36
CA GLU A 25 -2.54 -2.13 15.67
C GLU A 25 -3.53 -2.16 14.50
N LEU A 26 -3.59 -3.28 13.76
CA LEU A 26 -4.56 -3.45 12.66
C LEU A 26 -6.01 -3.47 13.17
N ALA A 27 -6.27 -4.16 14.29
CA ALA A 27 -7.60 -4.23 14.88
C ALA A 27 -8.11 -2.88 15.41
N LEU A 28 -7.20 -1.95 15.70
CA LEU A 28 -7.50 -0.57 16.10
C LEU A 28 -7.53 0.40 14.93
N SER A 29 -7.17 -0.03 13.72
CA SER A 29 -7.22 0.80 12.52
C SER A 29 -8.62 0.84 11.93
N GLU A 30 -8.98 1.97 11.33
CA GLU A 30 -10.22 2.04 10.56
C GLU A 30 -10.08 1.18 9.30
N PRO A 31 -11.05 0.29 9.03
CA PRO A 31 -11.04 -0.48 7.80
C PRO A 31 -11.15 0.48 6.60
N LEU A 32 -10.40 0.17 5.54
CA LEU A 32 -10.49 0.92 4.29
C LEU A 32 -11.93 0.88 3.77
N THR A 33 -12.38 2.02 3.27
CA THR A 33 -13.59 2.06 2.44
C THR A 33 -13.38 1.29 1.15
N ASN A 34 -14.48 0.93 0.47
CA ASN A 34 -14.40 0.23 -0.82
C ASN A 34 -13.62 1.04 -1.87
N GLU A 35 -13.73 2.37 -1.86
CA GLU A 35 -13.00 3.25 -2.77
C GLU A 35 -11.50 3.25 -2.46
N GLU A 36 -11.11 3.44 -1.19
CA GLU A 36 -9.70 3.43 -0.78
C GLU A 36 -9.03 2.07 -1.05
N TYR A 37 -9.78 0.97 -0.89
CA TYR A 37 -9.30 -0.36 -1.22
C TYR A 37 -9.09 -0.55 -2.73
N ALA A 38 -9.99 -0.04 -3.56
CA ALA A 38 -9.84 -0.08 -5.02
C ALA A 38 -8.65 0.76 -5.50
N ASP A 39 -8.43 1.93 -4.91
CA ASP A 39 -7.27 2.79 -5.20
C ASP A 39 -5.95 2.10 -4.79
N PHE A 40 -5.92 1.49 -3.61
CA PHE A 40 -4.77 0.71 -3.15
C PHE A 40 -4.45 -0.45 -4.10
N LEU A 41 -5.45 -1.23 -4.50
CA LEU A 41 -5.27 -2.34 -5.44
C LEU A 41 -4.76 -1.86 -6.80
N THR A 42 -5.30 -0.75 -7.30
CA THR A 42 -4.87 -0.13 -8.56
C THR A 42 -3.40 0.29 -8.50
N ALA A 43 -2.99 0.96 -7.42
CA ALA A 43 -1.61 1.36 -7.22
C ALA A 43 -0.66 0.15 -7.09
N ALA A 44 -1.05 -0.87 -6.32
CA ALA A 44 -0.25 -2.07 -6.12
C ALA A 44 -0.06 -2.88 -7.42
N MET A 45 -1.12 -2.98 -8.22
CA MET A 45 -1.08 -3.68 -9.50
C MET A 45 -0.30 -2.91 -10.57
N SER A 46 -0.49 -1.60 -10.64
CA SER A 46 0.28 -0.73 -11.54
C SER A 46 1.78 -0.78 -11.24
N ALA A 47 2.17 -0.80 -9.96
CA ALA A 47 3.56 -0.96 -9.54
C ALA A 47 4.16 -2.33 -9.91
N ARG A 48 3.33 -3.37 -10.06
CA ARG A 48 3.75 -4.72 -10.44
C ARG A 48 3.70 -4.97 -11.96
N GLY A 49 3.23 -4.01 -12.75
CA GLY A 49 2.98 -4.17 -14.19
C GLY A 49 1.78 -5.05 -14.52
N GLY A 50 0.88 -5.28 -13.55
CA GLY A 50 -0.33 -6.10 -13.73
C GLY A 50 -1.57 -5.25 -14.00
N GLN A 51 -2.43 -5.71 -14.91
CA GLN A 51 -3.72 -5.10 -15.25
C GLN A 51 -4.84 -5.69 -14.37
N LEU A 52 -5.64 -4.85 -13.69
CA LEU A 52 -6.71 -5.29 -12.78
C LEU A 52 -7.70 -6.21 -13.51
N PRO A 53 -8.12 -7.36 -12.94
CA PRO A 53 -9.24 -8.11 -13.47
C PRO A 53 -10.50 -7.22 -13.39
N GLN A 54 -11.23 -7.16 -14.50
CA GLN A 54 -12.48 -6.40 -14.64
C GLN A 54 -13.60 -6.99 -13.79
#